data_AF-B7FK66-F1
#
_entry.id   AF-B7FK66-F1
#
_cell.length_a   1.000
_cell.length_b   1.000
_cell.length_c   1.000
_cell.angle_alpha   90.00
_cell.angle_beta   90.00
_cell.angle_gamma   90.00
#
_symmetry.space_group_name_H-M   'P 1'
#
loop_
_entity.id
_entity.type
_entity.pdbx_description
1 polymer ?
#
loop_
_entity_poly.entity_id
_entity_poly.type
_entity_poly.pdbx_seq_one_letter_code
_entity_poly.pdbx_strand_id
1 'polypeptide(L)'
;MNYCETNCVVKRNKGKETDETLSFTQSKDNIKMSHDRNKGKQQRYSLVSFMELPNYMKDNEYILRYYRANWPLKEAFFSLFRWHNETLNVWTHLVGFILFLGLTLANLMKPHVVDLLQQFTRSISSGGEKNVSDSIKVLGTALLFDLNHQLPLTMEVESLEFVIARWPFFVFLGGSMFCLLSSSICHLFSCHSHDLNLFLLRIDYVGIAVMIITSFFPQIYYVFLCQPHWQLIYLAGITAMGLFTIVTLLSPSLSTGKHRAFRSYAVLF
;
A
#
# COMPACT_ATOMS: atom_id res chain seq x y z
N MET A 1 77.76 62.79 35.48
CA MET A 1 76.64 63.44 36.22
C MET A 1 75.38 62.65 35.87
N ASN A 2 74.96 61.64 36.63
CA ASN A 2 74.33 61.58 37.98
C ASN A 2 72.80 61.82 37.99
N TYR A 3 72.08 60.81 38.52
CA TYR A 3 70.72 60.74 39.17
C TYR A 3 69.45 60.66 38.28
N CYS A 4 68.50 59.69 38.37
CA CYS A 4 67.65 59.11 39.48
C CYS A 4 66.69 60.17 40.11
N GLU A 5 65.39 60.01 40.40
CA GLU A 5 64.43 58.88 40.46
C GLU A 5 62.97 59.41 40.76
N THR A 6 61.94 58.62 40.40
CA THR A 6 60.63 58.30 41.05
C THR A 6 59.44 59.27 41.41
N ASN A 7 58.26 58.87 40.86
CA ASN A 7 56.93 58.57 41.45
C ASN A 7 55.88 59.61 41.93
N CYS A 8 54.65 59.46 41.42
CA CYS A 8 53.43 59.25 42.22
C CYS A 8 52.33 58.46 41.49
N VAL A 9 51.56 57.67 42.27
CA VAL A 9 50.61 56.59 41.91
C VAL A 9 49.16 57.05 42.06
N VAL A 10 48.20 56.25 41.53
CA VAL A 10 46.74 56.08 41.85
C VAL A 10 45.84 56.45 40.64
N LYS A 11 44.85 55.69 40.13
CA LYS A 11 44.26 54.35 40.38
C LYS A 11 43.47 53.97 39.10
N ARG A 12 43.34 52.66 38.84
CA ARG A 12 42.53 52.05 37.78
C ARG A 12 41.04 52.14 38.11
N ASN A 13 40.18 52.48 37.14
CA ASN A 13 38.78 52.04 37.14
C ASN A 13 38.44 51.44 35.77
N LYS A 14 38.22 50.13 35.76
CA LYS A 14 37.85 49.31 34.60
C LYS A 14 36.41 48.86 34.88
N GLY A 15 35.45 49.20 34.03
CA GLY A 15 34.06 48.81 34.27
C GLY A 15 33.10 49.08 33.11
N LYS A 16 32.62 47.96 32.53
CA LYS A 16 31.31 47.76 31.88
C LYS A 16 31.03 48.44 30.53
N GLU A 17 31.65 47.95 29.46
CA GLU A 17 31.09 48.12 28.10
C GLU A 17 31.46 46.96 27.15
N THR A 18 31.76 45.76 27.69
CA THR A 18 32.29 44.63 26.91
C THR A 18 31.47 43.33 27.01
N ASP A 19 30.43 43.26 27.85
CA ASP A 19 29.63 42.03 28.02
C ASP A 19 28.30 42.04 27.23
N GLU A 20 27.68 43.21 27.00
CA GLU A 20 26.44 43.29 26.20
C GLU A 20 26.71 43.13 24.70
N THR A 21 27.81 43.70 24.20
CA THR A 21 28.20 43.60 22.79
C THR A 21 28.63 42.19 22.41
N LEU A 22 29.28 41.46 23.32
CA LEU A 22 29.71 40.06 23.11
C LEU A 22 28.53 39.08 23.20
N SER A 23 27.59 39.31 24.12
CA SER A 23 26.37 38.48 24.22
C SER A 23 25.40 38.73 23.06
N PHE A 24 25.35 39.95 22.52
CA PHE A 24 24.52 40.28 21.36
C PHE A 24 25.06 39.70 20.04
N THR A 25 26.39 39.69 19.84
CA THR A 25 27.02 39.02 18.68
C THR A 25 26.88 37.51 18.78
N GLN A 26 27.12 36.92 19.96
CA GLN A 26 26.93 35.48 20.17
C GLN A 26 25.46 35.04 20.00
N SER A 27 24.50 35.86 20.41
CA SER A 27 23.07 35.62 20.17
C SER A 27 22.73 35.68 18.68
N LYS A 28 23.22 36.70 17.95
CA LYS A 28 23.03 36.82 16.50
C LYS A 28 23.68 35.67 15.72
N ASP A 29 24.88 35.26 16.10
CA ASP A 29 25.59 34.15 15.44
C ASP A 29 24.91 32.80 15.73
N ASN A 30 24.40 32.60 16.95
CA ASN A 30 23.57 31.43 17.29
C ASN A 30 22.23 31.42 16.54
N ILE A 31 21.60 32.58 16.34
CA ILE A 31 20.38 32.73 15.54
C ILE A 31 20.69 32.48 14.05
N LYS A 32 21.83 32.96 13.54
CA LYS A 32 22.26 32.73 12.15
C LYS A 32 22.58 31.25 11.91
N MET A 33 23.31 30.61 12.81
CA MET A 33 23.62 29.17 12.76
C MET A 33 22.39 28.27 12.94
N SER A 34 21.39 28.68 13.73
CA SER A 34 20.14 27.93 13.86
C SER A 34 19.27 28.10 12.60
N HIS A 35 19.20 29.30 12.02
CA HIS A 35 18.47 29.57 10.79
C HIS A 35 19.10 28.88 9.57
N ASP A 36 20.44 28.81 9.50
CA ASP A 36 21.17 28.14 8.42
C ASP A 36 21.08 26.60 8.54
N ARG A 37 21.12 26.06 9.78
CA ARG A 37 20.79 24.65 10.03
C ARG A 37 19.35 24.29 9.70
N ASN A 38 18.40 25.22 9.88
CA ASN A 38 17.00 24.99 9.52
C ASN A 38 16.76 25.09 8.00
N LYS A 39 17.44 26.02 7.31
CA LYS A 39 17.44 26.11 5.83
C LYS A 39 18.09 24.88 5.18
N GLY A 40 19.20 24.38 5.72
CA GLY A 40 19.84 23.15 5.25
C GLY A 40 19.02 21.88 5.49
N LYS A 41 18.14 21.87 6.51
CA LYS A 41 17.16 20.78 6.72
C LYS A 41 15.96 20.88 5.77
N GLN A 42 15.47 22.09 5.48
CA GLN A 42 14.38 22.31 4.52
C GLN A 42 14.79 22.03 3.06
N GLN A 43 16.03 22.33 2.67
CA GLN A 43 16.57 21.96 1.34
C GLN A 43 16.76 20.45 1.17
N ARG A 44 16.90 19.69 2.26
CA ARG A 44 17.20 18.26 2.22
C ARG A 44 16.04 17.40 1.76
N TYR A 45 14.81 17.95 1.76
CA TYR A 45 13.57 17.24 1.43
C TYR A 45 12.74 18.01 0.39
N SER A 46 13.39 18.71 -0.53
CA SER A 46 12.68 19.29 -1.67
C SER A 46 12.24 18.21 -2.65
N LEU A 47 11.20 18.52 -3.41
CA LEU A 47 10.77 17.70 -4.54
C LEU A 47 11.79 17.86 -5.66
N VAL A 48 12.27 16.74 -6.20
CA VAL A 48 13.31 16.70 -7.23
C VAL A 48 12.71 16.45 -8.62
N SER A 49 13.49 16.85 -9.64
CA SER A 49 13.16 16.57 -11.04
C SER A 49 13.63 15.17 -11.45
N PHE A 50 13.10 14.64 -12.56
CA PHE A 50 13.47 13.32 -13.08
C PHE A 50 14.99 13.19 -13.34
N MET A 51 15.63 14.27 -13.77
CA MET A 51 17.06 14.26 -14.11
C MET A 51 17.96 14.09 -12.88
N GLU A 52 17.55 14.67 -11.76
CA GLU A 52 18.25 14.63 -10.46
C GLU A 52 17.99 13.35 -9.68
N LEU A 53 17.07 12.52 -10.15
CA LEU A 53 16.69 11.28 -9.48
C LEU A 53 17.81 10.23 -9.56
N PRO A 54 18.09 9.48 -8.49
CA PRO A 54 18.93 8.29 -8.58
C PRO A 54 18.47 7.31 -9.66
N ASN A 55 19.42 6.69 -10.38
CA ASN A 55 19.13 5.82 -11.53
C ASN A 55 18.15 4.67 -11.23
N TYR A 56 18.12 4.18 -10.00
CA TYR A 56 17.23 3.08 -9.59
C TYR A 56 15.76 3.48 -9.41
N MET A 57 15.42 4.77 -9.38
CA MET A 57 14.03 5.28 -9.29
C MET A 57 13.55 5.91 -10.60
N LYS A 58 14.41 5.97 -11.63
CA LYS A 58 14.07 6.55 -12.94
C LYS A 58 13.23 5.55 -13.75
N ASP A 59 11.99 5.37 -13.34
CA ASP A 59 11.09 4.38 -13.95
C ASP A 59 10.41 4.91 -15.23
N ASN A 60 10.02 6.18 -15.24
CA ASN A 60 9.25 6.79 -16.33
C ASN A 60 9.79 8.18 -16.67
N GLU A 61 10.37 8.33 -17.86
CA GLU A 61 10.95 9.59 -18.38
C GLU A 61 9.93 10.68 -18.70
N TYR A 62 8.65 10.32 -18.87
CA TYR A 62 7.58 11.27 -19.18
C TYR A 62 7.10 12.03 -17.94
N ILE A 63 7.38 11.53 -16.73
CA ILE A 63 7.08 12.22 -15.48
C ILE A 63 8.30 13.06 -15.13
N LEU A 64 8.21 14.38 -15.29
CA LEU A 64 9.39 15.24 -15.26
C LEU A 64 9.69 15.85 -13.87
N ARG A 65 8.70 15.95 -12.99
CA ARG A 65 8.75 16.75 -11.75
C ARG A 65 8.02 16.06 -10.59
N TYR A 66 8.17 16.61 -9.38
CA TYR A 66 7.46 16.20 -8.15
C TYR A 66 7.87 14.84 -7.57
N TYR A 67 9.12 14.42 -7.76
CA TYR A 67 9.65 13.21 -7.14
C TYR A 67 10.10 13.46 -5.70
N ARG A 68 9.95 12.43 -4.86
CA ARG A 68 10.50 12.38 -3.50
C ARG A 68 11.76 11.50 -3.51
N ALA A 69 12.87 11.96 -2.94
CA ALA A 69 14.11 11.19 -2.88
C ALA A 69 14.83 11.41 -1.54
N ASN A 70 15.25 10.32 -0.88
CA ASN A 70 15.97 10.31 0.39
C ASN A 70 15.22 10.98 1.56
N TRP A 71 13.89 10.86 1.62
CA TRP A 71 13.08 11.41 2.72
C TRP A 71 13.06 10.48 3.93
N PRO A 72 13.15 10.95 5.18
CA PRO A 72 13.04 10.09 6.37
C PRO A 72 11.61 9.51 6.48
N LEU A 73 11.48 8.33 7.10
CA LEU A 73 10.19 7.62 7.23
C LEU A 73 9.05 8.49 7.78
N LYS A 74 9.34 9.39 8.72
CA LYS A 74 8.33 10.31 9.28
C LYS A 74 7.81 11.29 8.22
N GLU A 75 8.71 11.91 7.45
CA GLU A 75 8.31 12.84 6.39
C GLU A 75 7.64 12.09 5.23
N ALA A 76 8.08 10.88 4.91
CA ALA A 76 7.41 10.01 3.95
C ALA A 76 5.99 9.68 4.39
N PHE A 77 5.76 9.36 5.67
CA PHE A 77 4.42 9.13 6.20
C PHE A 77 3.53 10.38 6.13
N PHE A 78 4.02 11.55 6.57
CA PHE A 78 3.26 12.80 6.47
C PHE A 78 3.05 13.30 5.04
N SER A 79 3.87 12.83 4.09
CA SER A 79 3.67 13.14 2.67
C SER A 79 2.39 12.53 2.08
N LEU A 80 1.72 11.62 2.78
CA LEU A 80 0.38 11.12 2.44
C LEU A 80 -0.63 12.27 2.19
N PHE A 81 -0.46 13.39 2.91
CA PHE A 81 -1.30 14.59 2.79
C PHE A 81 -0.67 15.70 1.93
N ARG A 82 0.43 15.41 1.21
CA ARG A 82 1.10 16.34 0.29
C ARG A 82 0.98 15.87 -1.14
N TRP A 83 1.02 16.81 -2.08
CA TRP A 83 0.98 16.50 -3.51
C TRP A 83 2.37 16.11 -4.03
N HIS A 84 2.47 14.92 -4.59
CA HIS A 84 3.67 14.37 -5.21
C HIS A 84 3.30 13.35 -6.29
N ASN A 85 4.29 12.93 -7.09
CA ASN A 85 4.09 12.01 -8.21
C ASN A 85 3.42 10.66 -7.82
N GLU A 86 3.68 10.18 -6.60
CA GLU A 86 3.08 8.94 -6.08
C GLU A 86 1.74 9.12 -5.32
N THR A 87 1.20 10.35 -5.18
CA THR A 87 0.05 10.59 -4.29
C THR A 87 -1.15 9.77 -4.73
N LEU A 88 -1.48 9.79 -6.02
CA LEU A 88 -2.59 9.00 -6.56
C LEU A 88 -2.36 7.50 -6.38
N ASN A 89 -1.13 7.00 -6.60
CA ASN A 89 -0.81 5.59 -6.39
C ASN A 89 -1.06 5.17 -4.92
N VAL A 90 -0.64 5.97 -3.95
CA VAL A 90 -0.90 5.66 -2.54
C VAL A 90 -2.41 5.68 -2.23
N TRP A 91 -3.12 6.71 -2.68
CA TRP A 91 -4.53 6.89 -2.35
C TRP A 91 -5.46 5.88 -3.02
N THR A 92 -5.21 5.50 -4.28
CA THR A 92 -6.05 4.50 -4.98
C THR A 92 -6.00 3.15 -4.27
N HIS A 93 -4.81 2.70 -3.88
CA HIS A 93 -4.64 1.44 -3.15
C HIS A 93 -5.17 1.52 -1.71
N LEU A 94 -4.96 2.65 -1.01
CA LEU A 94 -5.44 2.84 0.36
C LEU A 94 -6.98 2.88 0.44
N VAL A 95 -7.63 3.59 -0.49
CA VAL A 95 -9.10 3.59 -0.61
C VAL A 95 -9.61 2.19 -0.90
N GLY A 96 -8.96 1.46 -1.82
CA GLY A 96 -9.27 0.06 -2.08
C GLY A 96 -9.20 -0.79 -0.80
N PHE A 97 -8.12 -0.66 -0.02
CA PHE A 97 -7.96 -1.39 1.24
C PHE A 97 -9.11 -1.10 2.21
N ILE A 98 -9.49 0.17 2.37
CA ILE A 98 -10.61 0.57 3.25
C ILE A 98 -11.93 -0.04 2.78
N LEU A 99 -12.19 -0.11 1.47
CA LEU A 99 -13.38 -0.74 0.92
C LEU A 99 -13.44 -2.24 1.23
N PHE A 100 -12.33 -2.97 1.01
CA PHE A 100 -12.26 -4.41 1.32
C PHE A 100 -12.32 -4.69 2.84
N LEU A 101 -11.75 -3.82 3.66
CA LEU A 101 -11.87 -3.88 5.11
C LEU A 101 -13.33 -3.67 5.55
N GLY A 102 -14.00 -2.65 5.00
CA GLY A 102 -15.42 -2.39 5.26
C GLY A 102 -16.30 -3.57 4.85
N LEU A 103 -16.04 -4.17 3.69
CA LEU A 103 -16.72 -5.39 3.24
C LEU A 103 -16.49 -6.56 4.20
N THR A 104 -15.26 -6.76 4.66
CA THR A 104 -14.92 -7.83 5.62
C THR A 104 -15.67 -7.64 6.94
N LEU A 105 -15.62 -6.43 7.50
CA LEU A 105 -16.31 -6.11 8.75
C LEU A 105 -17.83 -6.23 8.63
N ALA A 106 -18.40 -5.78 7.50
CA ALA A 106 -19.84 -5.94 7.25
C ALA A 106 -20.27 -7.41 7.18
N ASN A 107 -19.46 -8.28 6.56
CA ASN A 107 -19.70 -9.72 6.49
C ASN A 107 -19.53 -10.44 7.84
N LEU A 108 -18.66 -9.91 8.72
CA LEU A 108 -18.50 -10.44 10.08
C LEU A 108 -19.62 -9.98 11.02
N MET A 109 -20.12 -8.75 10.86
CA MET A 109 -21.10 -8.14 11.77
C MET A 109 -22.55 -8.47 11.43
N LYS A 110 -22.90 -8.87 10.19
CA LYS A 110 -24.26 -9.26 9.80
C LYS A 110 -24.27 -10.42 8.80
N PRO A 111 -25.00 -11.53 9.04
CA PRO A 111 -25.14 -12.63 8.07
C PRO A 111 -26.12 -12.32 6.93
N HIS A 112 -26.17 -11.10 6.39
CA HIS A 112 -27.15 -10.69 5.36
C HIS A 112 -26.60 -9.85 4.20
N VAL A 113 -25.29 -9.86 3.95
CA VAL A 113 -24.65 -8.96 2.96
C VAL A 113 -24.45 -9.55 1.55
N VAL A 114 -25.19 -10.61 1.20
CA VAL A 114 -25.28 -11.10 -0.20
C VAL A 114 -25.75 -9.98 -1.16
N ASP A 115 -26.42 -8.94 -0.63
CA ASP A 115 -26.91 -7.80 -1.40
C ASP A 115 -25.81 -6.87 -1.97
N LEU A 116 -24.65 -6.75 -1.32
CA LEU A 116 -23.65 -5.74 -1.73
C LEU A 116 -22.83 -6.20 -2.95
N LEU A 117 -22.49 -7.49 -3.00
CA LEU A 117 -21.80 -8.07 -4.15
C LEU A 117 -22.74 -8.11 -5.36
N GLN A 118 -24.04 -8.36 -5.15
CA GLN A 118 -25.07 -8.25 -6.18
C GLN A 118 -25.29 -6.81 -6.67
N GLN A 119 -25.14 -5.80 -5.80
CA GLN A 119 -25.17 -4.38 -6.19
C GLN A 119 -23.92 -3.95 -6.97
N PHE A 120 -22.74 -4.46 -6.61
CA PHE A 120 -21.50 -4.17 -7.32
C PHE A 120 -21.49 -4.85 -8.71
N THR A 121 -21.93 -6.11 -8.80
CA THR A 121 -22.11 -6.81 -10.09
C THR A 121 -23.19 -6.16 -10.96
N ARG A 122 -24.30 -5.67 -10.37
CA ARG A 122 -25.31 -4.87 -11.11
C ARG A 122 -24.77 -3.53 -11.60
N SER A 123 -23.89 -2.89 -10.83
CA SER A 123 -23.31 -1.59 -11.22
C SER A 123 -22.35 -1.71 -12.40
N ILE A 124 -21.62 -2.82 -12.51
CA ILE A 124 -20.76 -3.10 -13.68
C ILE A 124 -21.62 -3.51 -14.90
N SER A 125 -22.74 -4.21 -14.69
CA SER A 125 -23.63 -4.63 -15.78
C SER A 125 -24.45 -3.49 -16.42
N SER A 126 -24.48 -2.29 -15.83
CA SER A 126 -25.27 -1.16 -16.35
C SER A 126 -24.59 -0.39 -17.50
N GLY A 127 -23.38 -0.79 -17.93
CA GLY A 127 -22.56 -0.09 -18.92
C GLY A 127 -22.59 -0.62 -20.36
N GLY A 128 -23.31 -1.69 -20.68
CA GLY A 128 -23.24 -2.29 -22.02
C GLY A 128 -24.45 -3.15 -22.41
N GLU A 129 -25.26 -2.58 -23.30
CA GLU A 129 -26.13 -3.22 -24.31
C GLU A 129 -27.28 -4.17 -23.87
N LYS A 130 -28.49 -3.80 -24.28
CA LYS A 130 -29.81 -4.22 -23.78
C LYS A 130 -30.31 -5.61 -24.21
N ASN A 131 -29.47 -6.53 -24.70
CA ASN A 131 -29.98 -7.76 -25.35
C ASN A 131 -29.64 -9.09 -24.65
N VAL A 132 -28.93 -9.09 -23.51
CA VAL A 132 -28.61 -10.33 -22.75
C VAL A 132 -29.55 -10.54 -21.54
N SER A 133 -30.45 -9.59 -21.27
CA SER A 133 -31.33 -9.61 -20.09
C SER A 133 -32.41 -10.70 -20.12
N ASP A 134 -32.82 -11.17 -21.30
CA ASP A 134 -33.94 -12.12 -21.39
C ASP A 134 -33.52 -13.56 -21.08
N SER A 135 -32.30 -13.97 -21.44
CA SER A 135 -31.81 -15.33 -21.15
C SER A 135 -31.54 -15.56 -19.65
N ILE A 136 -31.11 -14.53 -18.93
CA ILE A 136 -30.82 -14.62 -17.48
C ILE A 136 -32.12 -14.57 -16.67
N LYS A 137 -33.12 -13.80 -17.11
CA LYS A 137 -34.43 -13.79 -16.46
C LYS A 137 -35.15 -15.13 -16.59
N VAL A 138 -35.12 -15.76 -17.77
CA VAL A 138 -35.75 -17.06 -18.01
C VAL A 138 -35.18 -18.16 -17.10
N LEU A 139 -33.85 -18.23 -16.96
CA LEU A 139 -33.19 -19.19 -16.08
C LEU A 139 -33.53 -18.95 -14.59
N GLY A 140 -33.63 -17.69 -14.17
CA GLY A 140 -34.01 -17.32 -12.81
C GLY A 140 -35.48 -17.60 -12.48
N THR A 141 -36.41 -17.38 -13.42
CA THR A 141 -37.85 -17.69 -13.22
C THR A 141 -38.15 -19.17 -13.28
N ALA A 142 -37.41 -19.95 -14.09
CA ALA A 142 -37.57 -21.41 -14.14
C ALA A 142 -37.18 -22.07 -12.81
N LEU A 143 -36.09 -21.61 -12.17
CA LEU A 143 -35.69 -22.11 -10.86
C LEU A 143 -36.61 -21.67 -9.72
N LEU A 144 -37.26 -20.50 -9.84
CA LEU A 144 -38.19 -20.00 -8.82
C LEU A 144 -39.58 -20.65 -8.91
N PHE A 145 -40.02 -21.02 -10.13
CA PHE A 145 -41.33 -21.65 -10.33
C PHE A 145 -41.34 -23.13 -9.91
N ASP A 146 -40.20 -23.82 -10.02
CA ASP A 146 -40.09 -25.25 -9.67
C ASP A 146 -40.07 -25.51 -8.16
N LEU A 147 -39.84 -24.48 -7.34
CA LEU A 147 -39.74 -24.58 -5.88
C LEU A 147 -41.08 -24.44 -5.13
N ASN A 148 -42.19 -24.17 -5.82
CA ASN A 148 -43.48 -23.86 -5.18
C ASN A 148 -44.52 -25.00 -5.18
N HIS A 149 -44.16 -26.22 -5.63
CA HIS A 149 -45.11 -27.34 -5.66
C HIS A 149 -44.60 -28.55 -4.83
N GLN A 150 -45.32 -28.84 -3.73
CA GLN A 150 -45.27 -30.00 -2.80
C GLN A 150 -44.40 -29.94 -1.52
N LEU A 151 -45.05 -29.53 -0.40
CA LEU A 151 -45.26 -30.21 0.91
C LEU A 151 -44.22 -31.23 1.45
N PRO A 152 -44.00 -31.42 2.78
CA PRO A 152 -43.92 -30.52 3.95
C PRO A 152 -42.50 -30.59 4.59
N LEU A 153 -41.68 -29.54 4.49
CA LEU A 153 -40.25 -29.59 4.81
C LEU A 153 -39.88 -28.75 6.06
N THR A 154 -40.48 -29.02 7.22
CA THR A 154 -40.22 -28.23 8.44
C THR A 154 -39.15 -28.83 9.37
N MET A 155 -38.53 -29.97 9.02
CA MET A 155 -37.44 -30.56 9.82
C MET A 155 -36.16 -30.88 9.03
N GLU A 156 -36.08 -30.48 7.75
CA GLU A 156 -34.93 -30.76 6.87
C GLU A 156 -34.19 -29.49 6.41
N VAL A 157 -34.76 -28.30 6.66
CA VAL A 157 -34.12 -27.01 6.31
C VAL A 157 -32.96 -26.67 7.26
N GLU A 158 -32.95 -27.22 8.48
CA GLU A 158 -31.87 -26.99 9.46
C GLU A 158 -30.58 -27.75 9.10
N SER A 159 -30.67 -28.84 8.33
CA SER A 159 -29.52 -29.65 7.88
C SER A 159 -29.10 -29.38 6.43
N LEU A 160 -29.96 -28.75 5.62
CA LEU A 160 -29.66 -28.34 4.24
C LEU A 160 -28.96 -26.98 4.15
N GLU A 161 -28.88 -26.23 5.26
CA GLU A 161 -27.64 -25.50 5.55
C GLU A 161 -26.49 -26.50 5.79
N PHE A 162 -26.14 -27.28 4.77
CA PHE A 162 -24.76 -27.63 4.55
C PHE A 162 -24.03 -26.30 4.48
N VAL A 163 -23.55 -25.85 5.64
CA VAL A 163 -22.98 -24.54 5.93
C VAL A 163 -22.10 -24.14 4.76
N ILE A 164 -22.63 -23.35 3.82
CA ILE A 164 -21.88 -22.94 2.64
C ILE A 164 -20.69 -22.17 3.19
N ALA A 165 -19.53 -22.80 3.14
CA ALA A 165 -18.42 -22.33 3.94
C ALA A 165 -17.99 -20.97 3.39
N ARG A 166 -18.00 -19.95 4.25
CA ARG A 166 -17.68 -18.56 3.89
C ARG A 166 -16.17 -18.29 3.94
N TRP A 167 -15.38 -19.23 4.45
CA TRP A 167 -13.93 -19.09 4.57
C TRP A 167 -13.22 -18.80 3.23
N PRO A 168 -13.60 -19.35 2.05
CA PRO A 168 -12.91 -19.05 0.79
C PRO A 168 -13.03 -17.57 0.41
N PHE A 169 -14.20 -16.99 0.69
CA PHE A 169 -14.44 -15.56 0.50
C PHE A 169 -13.57 -14.71 1.44
N PHE A 170 -13.44 -15.09 2.72
CA PHE A 170 -12.54 -14.38 3.65
C PHE A 170 -11.06 -14.52 3.27
N VAL A 171 -10.64 -15.64 2.67
CA VAL A 171 -9.28 -15.80 2.12
C VAL A 171 -9.03 -14.84 0.96
N PHE A 172 -9.99 -14.71 0.04
CA PHE A 172 -9.93 -13.71 -1.03
C PHE A 172 -9.84 -12.28 -0.47
N LEU A 173 -10.73 -11.91 0.46
CA LEU A 173 -10.72 -10.58 1.08
C LEU A 173 -9.40 -10.29 1.80
N GLY A 174 -8.89 -11.25 2.57
CA GLY A 174 -7.62 -11.12 3.27
C GLY A 174 -6.43 -10.94 2.32
N GLY A 175 -6.35 -11.74 1.26
CA GLY A 175 -5.32 -11.57 0.22
C GLY A 175 -5.43 -10.24 -0.51
N SER A 176 -6.67 -9.77 -0.76
CA SER A 176 -6.92 -8.46 -1.38
C SER A 176 -6.43 -7.32 -0.50
N MET A 177 -6.75 -7.37 0.79
CA MET A 177 -6.31 -6.39 1.76
C MET A 177 -4.79 -6.37 1.89
N PHE A 178 -4.14 -7.55 1.91
CA PHE A 178 -2.68 -7.64 1.94
C PHE A 178 -2.04 -6.95 0.73
N CYS A 179 -2.51 -7.26 -0.48
CA CYS A 179 -2.01 -6.66 -1.72
C CYS A 179 -2.17 -5.14 -1.78
N LEU A 180 -3.34 -4.62 -1.39
CA LEU A 180 -3.61 -3.19 -1.44
C LEU A 180 -2.80 -2.43 -0.38
N LEU A 181 -2.64 -3.01 0.81
CA LEU A 181 -1.84 -2.42 1.87
C LEU A 181 -0.34 -2.45 1.52
N SER A 182 0.18 -3.58 1.02
CA SER A 182 1.58 -3.67 0.59
C SER A 182 1.93 -2.64 -0.47
N SER A 183 1.03 -2.43 -1.44
CA SER A 183 1.22 -1.45 -2.51
C SER A 183 1.20 -0.01 -1.98
N SER A 184 0.24 0.30 -1.11
CA SER A 184 0.16 1.61 -0.46
C SER A 184 1.43 1.94 0.34
N ILE A 185 1.93 0.98 1.12
CA ILE A 185 3.18 1.12 1.89
C ILE A 185 4.38 1.29 0.95
N CYS A 186 4.44 0.51 -0.13
CA CYS A 186 5.50 0.60 -1.13
C CYS A 186 5.59 2.01 -1.74
N HIS A 187 4.51 2.52 -2.31
CA HIS A 187 4.48 3.86 -2.90
C HIS A 187 4.67 4.98 -1.86
N LEU A 188 4.30 4.76 -0.60
CA LEU A 188 4.48 5.77 0.44
C LEU A 188 5.94 5.90 0.87
N PHE A 189 6.65 4.78 1.04
CA PHE A 189 8.00 4.72 1.63
C PHE A 189 9.13 4.42 0.64
N SER A 190 8.85 4.19 -0.65
CA SER A 190 9.84 3.96 -1.71
C SER A 190 10.92 5.06 -1.81
N CYS A 191 10.59 6.28 -1.37
CA CYS A 191 11.50 7.43 -1.41
C CYS A 191 12.55 7.45 -0.28
N HIS A 192 12.51 6.52 0.69
CA HIS A 192 13.35 6.62 1.89
C HIS A 192 14.80 6.18 1.66
N SER A 193 15.01 4.93 1.26
CA SER A 193 16.34 4.36 1.02
C SER A 193 16.27 3.32 -0.08
N HIS A 194 17.40 3.10 -0.76
CA HIS A 194 17.51 2.14 -1.85
C HIS A 194 17.10 0.72 -1.42
N ASP A 195 17.61 0.25 -0.28
CA ASP A 195 17.35 -1.12 0.18
C ASP A 195 15.91 -1.31 0.65
N LEU A 196 15.33 -0.30 1.30
CA LEU A 196 13.92 -0.33 1.68
C LEU A 196 13.03 -0.29 0.45
N ASN A 197 13.34 0.52 -0.56
CA ASN A 197 12.60 0.57 -1.81
C ASN A 197 12.57 -0.80 -2.50
N LEU A 198 13.73 -1.44 -2.65
CA LEU A 198 13.81 -2.78 -3.24
C LEU A 198 13.04 -3.82 -2.43
N PHE A 199 13.12 -3.77 -1.10
CA PHE A 199 12.38 -4.67 -0.23
C PHE A 199 10.86 -4.48 -0.37
N LEU A 200 10.38 -3.24 -0.31
CA LEU A 200 8.96 -2.91 -0.42
C LEU A 200 8.40 -3.27 -1.80
N LEU A 201 9.15 -3.02 -2.87
CA LEU A 201 8.78 -3.45 -4.22
C LEU A 201 8.61 -4.97 -4.31
N ARG A 202 9.48 -5.76 -3.67
CA ARG A 202 9.33 -7.22 -3.63
C ARG A 202 8.07 -7.65 -2.87
N ILE A 203 7.79 -7.03 -1.73
CA ILE A 203 6.58 -7.31 -0.96
C ILE A 203 5.33 -6.93 -1.77
N ASP A 204 5.37 -5.85 -2.54
CA ASP A 204 4.26 -5.46 -3.41
C ASP A 204 4.02 -6.47 -4.53
N TYR A 205 5.08 -6.96 -5.19
CA TYR A 205 4.95 -8.05 -6.16
C TYR A 205 4.39 -9.34 -5.54
N VAL A 206 4.80 -9.67 -4.32
CA VAL A 206 4.21 -10.80 -3.56
C VAL A 206 2.73 -10.53 -3.27
N GLY A 207 2.35 -9.30 -2.94
CA GLY A 207 0.97 -8.87 -2.79
C GLY A 207 0.11 -9.21 -4.01
N ILE A 208 0.59 -8.86 -5.21
CA ILE A 208 -0.09 -9.18 -6.47
C ILE A 208 -0.25 -10.69 -6.65
N ALA A 209 0.81 -11.48 -6.42
CA ALA A 209 0.73 -12.93 -6.52
C ALA A 209 -0.28 -13.52 -5.52
N VAL A 210 -0.24 -13.08 -4.26
CA VAL A 210 -1.18 -13.50 -3.21
C VAL A 210 -2.62 -13.17 -3.61
N MET A 211 -2.89 -11.97 -4.12
CA MET A 211 -4.22 -11.57 -4.61
C MET A 211 -4.73 -12.51 -5.70
N ILE A 212 -3.88 -12.86 -6.67
CA ILE A 212 -4.25 -13.78 -7.77
C ILE A 212 -4.59 -15.16 -7.19
N ILE A 213 -3.72 -15.72 -6.35
CA ILE A 213 -3.90 -17.05 -5.74
C ILE A 213 -5.20 -17.09 -4.93
N THR A 214 -5.38 -16.15 -3.99
CA THR A 214 -6.56 -16.13 -3.13
C THR A 214 -7.84 -15.82 -3.88
N SER A 215 -7.75 -15.12 -5.02
CA SER A 215 -8.91 -14.94 -5.90
C SER A 215 -9.43 -16.26 -6.45
N PHE A 216 -8.61 -17.29 -6.68
CA PHE A 216 -9.11 -18.58 -7.20
C PHE A 216 -9.83 -19.45 -6.16
N PHE A 217 -9.65 -19.17 -4.86
CA PHE A 217 -10.20 -19.99 -3.78
C PHE A 217 -11.73 -20.05 -3.81
N PRO A 218 -12.48 -18.93 -3.81
CA PRO A 218 -13.94 -18.99 -3.89
C PRO A 218 -14.43 -19.62 -5.21
N GLN A 219 -13.79 -19.32 -6.33
CA GLN A 219 -14.17 -19.83 -7.65
C GLN A 219 -14.07 -21.36 -7.69
N ILE A 220 -12.92 -21.91 -7.32
CA ILE A 220 -12.69 -23.36 -7.30
C ILE A 220 -13.61 -24.02 -6.25
N TYR A 221 -13.72 -23.41 -5.06
CA TYR A 221 -14.54 -23.96 -3.99
C TYR A 221 -16.01 -24.07 -4.41
N TYR A 222 -16.58 -23.01 -4.99
CA TYR A 222 -18.00 -22.97 -5.38
C TYR A 222 -18.31 -23.74 -6.66
N VAL A 223 -17.38 -23.81 -7.63
CA VAL A 223 -17.57 -24.61 -8.86
C VAL A 223 -17.57 -26.11 -8.57
N PHE A 224 -16.70 -26.58 -7.67
CA PHE A 224 -16.53 -28.00 -7.35
C PHE A 224 -17.24 -28.42 -6.04
N LEU A 225 -18.28 -27.70 -5.60
CA LEU A 225 -19.02 -28.03 -4.36
C LEU A 225 -19.48 -29.49 -4.32
N CYS A 226 -19.97 -30.02 -5.44
CA CYS A 226 -20.49 -31.38 -5.53
C CYS A 226 -19.40 -32.44 -5.78
N GLN A 227 -18.13 -32.04 -5.92
CA GLN A 227 -17.02 -32.91 -6.34
C GLN A 227 -15.74 -32.62 -5.50
N PRO A 228 -15.70 -33.08 -4.24
CA PRO A 228 -14.66 -32.70 -3.27
C PRO A 228 -13.24 -33.14 -3.67
N HIS A 229 -13.12 -34.25 -4.41
CA HIS A 229 -11.83 -34.73 -4.90
C HIS A 229 -11.17 -33.72 -5.86
N TRP A 230 -11.92 -33.22 -6.86
CA TRP A 230 -11.43 -32.22 -7.80
C TRP A 230 -11.21 -30.86 -7.13
N GLN A 231 -12.10 -30.49 -6.22
CA GLN A 231 -11.97 -29.28 -5.41
C GLN A 231 -10.62 -29.24 -4.68
N LEU A 232 -10.25 -30.33 -3.99
CA LEU A 232 -8.99 -30.42 -3.25
C LEU A 232 -7.78 -30.37 -4.20
N ILE A 233 -7.81 -31.10 -5.31
CA ILE A 233 -6.70 -31.13 -6.28
C ILE A 233 -6.43 -29.74 -6.85
N TYR A 234 -7.46 -29.02 -7.32
CA TYR A 234 -7.28 -27.70 -7.89
C TYR A 234 -6.85 -26.67 -6.84
N LEU A 235 -7.38 -26.75 -5.62
CA LEU A 235 -7.00 -25.85 -4.52
C LEU A 235 -5.54 -26.09 -4.06
N ALA A 236 -5.12 -27.36 -3.98
CA ALA A 236 -3.74 -27.71 -3.69
C ALA A 236 -2.79 -27.30 -4.84
N GLY A 237 -3.23 -27.46 -6.08
CA GLY A 237 -2.46 -27.07 -7.27
C GLY A 237 -2.18 -25.57 -7.31
N ILE A 238 -3.21 -24.74 -7.18
CA ILE A 238 -3.05 -23.27 -7.23
C ILE A 238 -2.24 -22.74 -6.05
N THR A 239 -2.35 -23.36 -4.86
CA THR A 239 -1.54 -22.98 -3.70
C THR A 239 -0.07 -23.37 -3.85
N ALA A 240 0.21 -24.56 -4.40
CA ALA A 240 1.59 -24.99 -4.67
C ALA A 240 2.25 -24.14 -5.75
N MET A 241 1.57 -23.89 -6.87
CA MET A 241 2.04 -22.98 -7.93
C MET A 241 2.26 -21.57 -7.38
N GLY A 242 1.28 -21.07 -6.62
CA GLY A 242 1.35 -19.77 -5.99
C GLY A 242 2.55 -19.61 -5.04
N LEU A 243 2.81 -20.60 -4.20
CA LEU A 243 3.96 -20.61 -3.30
C LEU A 243 5.27 -20.60 -4.09
N PHE A 244 5.35 -21.38 -5.16
CA PHE A 244 6.51 -21.38 -6.06
C PHE A 244 6.75 -20.00 -6.69
N THR A 245 5.69 -19.32 -7.15
CA THR A 245 5.77 -17.94 -7.66
C THR A 245 6.25 -16.97 -6.58
N ILE A 246 5.72 -17.05 -5.36
CA ILE A 246 6.14 -16.19 -4.24
C ILE A 246 7.64 -16.39 -3.90
N VAL A 247 8.10 -17.64 -3.82
CA VAL A 247 9.52 -17.95 -3.58
C VAL A 247 10.40 -17.38 -4.69
N THR A 248 9.95 -17.52 -5.94
CA THR A 248 10.63 -16.97 -7.12
C THR A 248 10.72 -15.45 -7.07
N LEU A 249 9.65 -14.75 -6.68
CA LEU A 249 9.60 -13.29 -6.54
C LEU A 249 10.48 -12.76 -5.40
N LEU A 250 10.60 -13.51 -4.31
CA LEU A 250 11.47 -13.16 -3.18
C LEU A 250 12.96 -13.41 -3.48
N SER A 251 13.27 -14.28 -4.44
CA SER A 251 14.66 -14.62 -4.79
C SER A 251 15.40 -13.43 -5.42
N PRO A 252 16.46 -12.91 -4.77
CA PRO A 252 17.20 -11.75 -5.26
C PRO A 252 17.89 -11.97 -6.61
N SER A 253 18.22 -13.22 -6.95
CA SER A 253 18.87 -13.58 -8.21
C SER A 253 17.96 -13.35 -9.43
N LEU A 254 16.66 -13.66 -9.27
CA LEU A 254 15.64 -13.55 -10.32
C LEU A 254 14.97 -12.16 -10.36
N SER A 255 15.21 -11.32 -9.34
CA SER A 255 14.69 -9.96 -9.22
C SER A 255 15.52 -8.90 -9.97
N THR A 256 16.66 -9.27 -10.59
CA THR A 256 17.50 -8.32 -11.33
C THR A 256 16.78 -7.78 -12.58
N GLY A 257 17.04 -6.52 -12.96
CA GLY A 257 16.32 -5.83 -14.05
C GLY A 257 16.36 -6.55 -15.41
N LYS A 258 17.34 -7.43 -15.63
CA LYS A 258 17.45 -8.28 -16.82
C LYS A 258 16.31 -9.30 -16.96
N HIS A 259 15.60 -9.62 -15.88
CA HIS A 259 14.53 -10.62 -15.85
C HIS A 259 13.13 -10.01 -15.62
N ARG A 260 12.95 -8.72 -15.91
CA ARG A 260 11.64 -8.04 -15.78
C ARG A 260 10.52 -8.75 -16.56
N ALA A 261 10.83 -9.25 -17.76
CA ALA A 261 9.89 -10.04 -18.55
C ALA A 261 9.56 -11.39 -17.88
N PHE A 262 10.58 -12.10 -17.38
CA PHE A 262 10.41 -13.36 -16.65
C PHE A 262 9.54 -13.20 -15.40
N ARG A 263 9.69 -12.11 -14.65
CA ARG A 263 8.81 -11.79 -13.51
C ARG A 263 7.36 -11.56 -13.95
N SER A 264 7.16 -10.87 -15.06
CA SER A 264 5.81 -10.65 -15.61
C SER A 264 5.16 -11.96 -16.02
N TYR A 265 5.91 -12.87 -16.64
CA TYR A 265 5.44 -14.22 -16.98
C TYR A 265 5.15 -15.07 -15.74
N ALA A 266 6.02 -15.05 -14.73
CA ALA A 266 5.84 -15.86 -13.52
C ALA A 266 4.59 -15.50 -12.70
N VAL A 267 4.07 -14.28 -12.86
CA VAL A 267 2.83 -13.82 -12.20
C VAL A 267 1.60 -14.08 -13.08
N LEU A 268 1.78 -14.28 -14.39
CA LEU A 268 0.70 -14.46 -15.36
C LEU A 268 0.28 -15.93 -15.54
N PHE A 269 1.10 -16.87 -15.06
CA PHE A 269 0.89 -18.32 -15.08
C PHE A 269 0.75 -18.88 -13.67
#